data_AF-A0A429S4R1-F1
#
_entry.id   AF-A0A429S4R1-F1
#
_cell.length_a   1.000
_cell.length_b   1.000
_cell.length_c   1.000
_cell.angle_alpha   90.00
_cell.angle_beta   90.00
_cell.angle_gamma   90.00
#
_symmetry.space_group_name_H-M   'P 1'
#
loop_
_entity.id
_entity.type
_entity.pdbx_description
1 polymer ?
#
loop_
_entity_poly.entity_id
_entity_poly.type
_entity_poly.pdbx_seq_one_letter_code
_entity_poly.pdbx_strand_id
1 'polypeptide(L)'
;MTTPRRSLVLAGGGLKVAFQAGVLQVLLDEAELRFDHVDGASGGVFNLAMYCQGMSGRRIADNWRTLSPLKGVSPNWRELPKGPYARSLFTMDGYRRHVFPGWGLDWEKIRATDREATFNLYDFTSNELEPVPASRMDEDRLCAGVALPMWFPSVVLDGKTYIDPVYLTDGNVEEAIRRGCDELWIVWTVSRRGRWRDGFVAHYFQIIEAAANGQLQHWLRRIEASNAAEREGGRGEFGRVIDVRLLSAEVPLNYLINVGRDRFAQAVELGVHHARRWCTAQGIPWRPVPLEDRPGTDRPARLRFSERMVGRVAFGAHATEEPSPGQGGAATADLVLHLTVEVADMDRFLVDPDHEAALRGEIVCQELGGRLPVERGTFQLFVQRPDPAHLQMCYRLFFSDRAGHRLTLSGHKDVDEDSRRGVWKDTSVLHTRILRGHVDADAESGAEQVAAGAVHIRPADFLKQLTTFRVEAATLPGRITTLGRFGQFFAGKLWDVYAQDVLPWSPL
;
A
#
# COMPACT_ATOMS: atom_id res chain seq x y z
N MET A 1 30.91 -13.66 20.08
CA MET A 1 30.51 -13.25 18.72
C MET A 1 30.27 -11.75 18.76
N THR A 2 30.80 -11.01 17.79
CA THR A 2 30.45 -9.60 17.59
C THR A 2 28.99 -9.51 17.13
N THR A 3 28.28 -8.46 17.53
CA THR A 3 26.97 -8.14 16.97
C THR A 3 27.12 -7.89 15.45
N PRO A 4 26.29 -8.48 14.58
CA PRO A 4 26.37 -8.23 13.14
C PRO A 4 26.07 -6.76 12.84
N ARG A 5 26.85 -6.16 11.95
CA ARG A 5 26.69 -4.74 11.60
C ARG A 5 25.55 -4.57 10.59
N ARG A 6 24.55 -3.77 10.95
CA ARG A 6 23.27 -3.67 10.23
C ARG A 6 23.21 -2.45 9.33
N SER A 7 22.86 -2.66 8.06
CA SER A 7 22.47 -1.59 7.14
C SER A 7 20.97 -1.60 6.89
N LEU A 8 20.32 -0.44 6.97
CA LEU A 8 18.99 -0.23 6.44
C LEU A 8 19.10 0.47 5.08
N VAL A 9 18.50 -0.10 4.03
CA VAL A 9 18.50 0.44 2.67
C VAL A 9 17.09 0.93 2.35
N LEU A 10 16.93 2.26 2.34
CA LEU A 10 15.72 2.97 1.98
C LEU A 10 15.71 3.18 0.47
N ALA A 11 15.19 2.17 -0.23
CA ALA A 11 15.24 2.14 -1.68
C ALA A 11 14.44 3.28 -2.35
N GLY A 12 14.73 3.52 -3.62
CA GLY A 12 13.95 4.39 -4.49
C GLY A 12 12.51 3.91 -4.68
N GLY A 13 11.72 4.77 -5.31
CA GLY A 13 10.26 4.59 -5.43
C GLY A 13 9.45 5.88 -5.49
N GLY A 14 10.08 7.06 -5.63
CA GLY A 14 9.39 8.34 -5.68
C GLY A 14 8.45 8.53 -4.47
N LEU A 15 7.17 8.81 -4.71
CA LEU A 15 6.14 8.96 -3.67
C LEU A 15 5.76 7.65 -2.95
N LYS A 16 6.08 6.47 -3.48
CA LYS A 16 5.77 5.18 -2.83
C LYS A 16 6.49 5.03 -1.48
N VAL A 17 7.56 5.78 -1.23
CA VAL A 17 8.33 5.79 0.03
C VAL A 17 7.53 6.29 1.25
N ALA A 18 6.30 6.78 1.08
CA ALA A 18 5.33 6.89 2.17
C ALA A 18 5.09 5.52 2.85
N PHE A 19 5.11 4.41 2.10
CA PHE A 19 5.10 3.06 2.65
C PHE A 19 6.33 2.77 3.51
N GLN A 20 7.53 3.16 3.06
CA GLN A 20 8.75 3.01 3.86
C GLN A 20 8.66 3.76 5.19
N ALA A 21 7.99 4.92 5.25
CA ALA A 21 7.79 5.63 6.50
C ALA A 21 6.93 4.82 7.50
N GLY A 22 5.91 4.11 7.01
CA GLY A 22 5.14 3.16 7.81
C GLY A 22 5.98 1.97 8.30
N VAL A 23 6.84 1.43 7.43
CA VAL A 23 7.82 0.40 7.81
C VAL A 23 8.77 0.92 8.90
N LEU A 24 9.28 2.16 8.76
CA LEU A 24 10.17 2.79 9.73
C LEU A 24 9.52 2.97 11.11
N GLN A 25 8.23 3.33 11.18
CA GLN A 25 7.50 3.34 12.45
C GLN A 25 7.60 1.99 13.16
N VAL A 26 7.38 0.89 12.43
CA VAL A 26 7.41 -0.44 13.05
C VAL A 26 8.84 -0.86 13.40
N LEU A 27 9.79 -0.74 12.47
CA LEU A 27 11.16 -1.21 12.70
C LEU A 27 11.85 -0.41 13.80
N LEU A 28 11.72 0.92 13.83
CA LEU A 28 12.43 1.78 14.79
C LEU A 28 11.72 1.89 16.14
N ASP A 29 10.38 2.00 16.15
CA ASP A 29 9.64 2.35 17.38
C ASP A 29 8.88 1.17 17.98
N GLU A 30 8.43 0.18 17.18
CA GLU A 30 7.64 -0.97 17.66
C GLU A 30 8.49 -2.23 17.88
N ALA A 31 9.49 -2.45 17.04
CA ALA A 31 10.49 -3.53 17.14
C ALA A 31 11.83 -3.07 17.73
N GLU A 32 11.97 -1.78 18.04
CA GLU A 32 13.13 -1.14 18.68
C GLU A 32 14.49 -1.44 17.98
N LEU A 33 14.47 -1.68 16.67
CA LEU A 33 15.66 -2.03 15.90
C LEU A 33 16.57 -0.82 15.71
N ARG A 34 17.87 -1.11 15.76
CA ARG A 34 18.94 -0.15 15.48
C ARG A 34 19.74 -0.61 14.27
N PHE A 35 20.20 0.37 13.51
CA PHE A 35 20.99 0.20 12.30
C PHE A 35 22.29 1.00 12.45
N ASP A 36 23.42 0.36 12.15
CA ASP A 36 24.74 0.96 12.20
C ASP A 36 25.01 1.85 10.98
N HIS A 37 24.35 1.54 9.85
CA HIS A 37 24.37 2.31 8.61
C HIS A 37 22.94 2.47 8.05
N VAL A 38 22.64 3.62 7.43
CA VAL A 38 21.42 3.79 6.63
C VAL A 38 21.72 4.40 5.26
N ASP A 39 21.31 3.71 4.21
CA ASP A 39 21.44 4.11 2.81
C ASP A 39 20.10 4.64 2.27
N GLY A 40 20.14 5.60 1.35
CA GLY A 40 18.95 6.13 0.68
C GLY A 40 19.22 6.59 -0.75
N ALA A 41 18.29 6.31 -1.66
CA ALA A 41 18.32 6.75 -3.06
C ALA A 41 16.93 7.22 -3.52
N SER A 42 16.86 8.15 -4.47
CA SER A 42 15.61 8.79 -4.92
C SER A 42 14.74 9.21 -3.72
N GLY A 43 13.42 9.01 -3.76
CA GLY A 43 12.50 9.34 -2.66
C GLY A 43 12.92 8.80 -1.28
N GLY A 44 13.71 7.72 -1.20
CA GLY A 44 14.24 7.19 0.05
C GLY A 44 15.09 8.20 0.83
N VAL A 45 15.72 9.16 0.13
CA VAL A 45 16.49 10.25 0.75
C VAL A 45 15.63 11.17 1.63
N PHE A 46 14.32 11.29 1.38
CA PHE A 46 13.42 12.07 2.23
C PHE A 46 13.28 11.43 3.63
N ASN A 47 13.09 10.10 3.66
CA ASN A 47 13.03 9.34 4.90
C ASN A 47 14.40 9.33 5.61
N LEU A 48 15.48 9.21 4.85
CA LEU A 48 16.84 9.29 5.38
C LEU A 48 17.15 10.65 6.02
N ALA A 49 16.79 11.76 5.37
CA ALA A 49 16.98 13.10 5.91
C ALA A 49 16.27 13.29 7.26
N MET A 50 14.99 12.90 7.34
CA MET A 50 14.23 12.94 8.59
C MET A 50 14.82 12.01 9.67
N TYR A 51 15.32 10.84 9.29
CA TYR A 51 16.02 9.93 10.19
C TYR A 51 17.34 10.51 10.72
N CYS A 52 18.16 11.15 9.86
CA CYS A 52 19.45 11.72 10.25
C CYS A 52 19.32 12.82 11.31
N GLN A 53 18.30 13.69 11.23
CA GLN A 53 18.02 14.69 12.28
C GLN A 53 17.34 14.14 13.54
N GLY A 54 17.28 12.81 13.71
CA GLY A 54 16.81 12.16 14.93
C GLY A 54 15.29 12.06 15.09
N MET A 55 14.51 12.06 14.00
CA MET A 55 13.08 11.72 14.11
C MET A 55 12.87 10.24 14.44
N SER A 56 11.85 9.94 15.24
CA SER A 56 11.31 8.59 15.42
C SER A 56 10.60 8.13 14.16
N GLY A 57 10.46 6.80 13.97
CA GLY A 57 9.78 6.24 12.80
C GLY A 57 8.34 6.75 12.68
N ARG A 58 7.64 6.91 13.81
CA ARG A 58 6.30 7.48 13.92
C ARG A 58 6.23 8.93 13.46
N ARG A 59 7.22 9.77 13.78
CA ARG A 59 7.26 11.16 13.32
C ARG A 59 7.52 11.25 11.81
N ILE A 60 8.37 10.37 11.27
CA ILE A 60 8.58 10.22 9.82
C ILE A 60 7.25 9.81 9.15
N ALA A 61 6.54 8.81 9.70
CA ALA A 61 5.24 8.35 9.22
C ALA A 61 4.15 9.44 9.29
N ASP A 62 4.07 10.19 10.38
CA ASP A 62 3.10 11.28 10.56
C ASP A 62 3.35 12.46 9.60
N ASN A 63 4.62 12.74 9.26
CA ASN A 63 5.01 13.69 8.20
C ASN A 63 4.46 13.29 6.82
N TRP A 64 4.35 11.99 6.50
CA TRP A 64 3.69 11.51 5.28
C TRP A 64 2.15 11.48 5.38
N ARG A 65 1.58 11.00 6.50
CA ARG A 65 0.11 11.01 6.75
C ARG A 65 -0.51 12.41 6.69
N THR A 66 0.27 13.44 7.00
CA THR A 66 -0.17 14.84 7.03
C THR A 66 0.20 15.62 5.77
N LEU A 67 0.97 15.04 4.86
CA LEU A 67 1.37 15.67 3.60
C LEU A 67 0.12 16.02 2.77
N SER A 68 -0.05 17.31 2.49
CA SER A 68 -1.03 17.79 1.50
C SER A 68 -0.40 17.69 0.12
N PRO A 69 -0.92 16.86 -0.82
CA PRO A 69 -0.22 16.60 -2.08
C PRO A 69 -0.02 17.86 -2.93
N LEU A 70 -1.02 18.76 -2.93
CA LEU A 70 -0.97 20.05 -3.64
C LEU A 70 0.19 20.96 -3.20
N LYS A 71 0.76 20.78 -2.00
CA LYS A 71 1.92 21.58 -1.54
C LYS A 71 3.23 21.20 -2.23
N GLY A 72 3.37 19.95 -2.67
CA GLY A 72 4.58 19.48 -3.37
C GLY A 72 4.57 19.78 -4.87
N VAL A 73 3.41 20.00 -5.46
CA VAL A 73 3.26 20.23 -6.91
C VAL A 73 3.63 21.66 -7.28
N SER A 74 4.50 21.83 -8.27
CA SER A 74 4.87 23.14 -8.82
C SER A 74 5.15 23.02 -10.32
N PRO A 75 4.18 23.33 -11.20
CA PRO A 75 4.36 23.21 -12.65
C PRO A 75 5.40 24.20 -13.17
N ASN A 76 6.24 23.76 -14.10
CA ASN A 76 7.30 24.58 -14.69
C ASN A 76 6.75 25.44 -15.84
N TRP A 77 5.92 26.45 -15.52
CA TRP A 77 5.23 27.30 -16.49
C TRP A 77 6.12 27.99 -17.53
N ARG A 78 7.43 28.14 -17.26
CA ARG A 78 8.42 28.68 -18.22
C ARG A 78 8.92 27.66 -19.24
N GLU A 79 8.89 26.38 -18.91
CA GLU A 79 9.36 25.29 -19.75
C GLU A 79 8.21 24.61 -20.52
N LEU A 80 7.01 24.50 -19.92
CA LEU A 80 5.85 23.85 -20.53
C LEU A 80 5.52 24.32 -21.97
N PRO A 81 5.59 25.62 -22.35
CA PRO A 81 5.36 26.06 -23.73
C PRO A 81 6.36 25.54 -24.76
N LYS A 82 7.51 24.98 -24.34
CA LYS A 82 8.52 24.39 -25.22
C LYS A 82 8.21 22.94 -25.61
N GLY A 83 7.16 22.35 -25.05
CA GLY A 83 6.70 20.99 -25.36
C GLY A 83 7.82 19.94 -25.19
N PRO A 84 8.20 19.17 -26.23
CA PRO A 84 9.24 18.15 -26.13
C PRO A 84 10.65 18.69 -25.86
N TYR A 85 10.86 20.01 -25.99
CA TYR A 85 12.13 20.69 -25.67
C TYR A 85 12.13 21.34 -24.27
N ALA A 86 11.10 21.10 -23.46
CA ALA A 86 11.03 21.57 -22.08
C ALA A 86 12.09 20.88 -21.21
N ARG A 87 12.77 21.64 -20.32
CA ARG A 87 13.71 21.03 -19.36
C ARG A 87 13.03 20.11 -18.36
N SER A 88 11.80 20.43 -17.95
CA SER A 88 10.98 19.62 -17.05
C SER A 88 9.51 20.04 -17.07
N LEU A 89 8.62 19.16 -16.61
CA LEU A 89 7.20 19.45 -16.38
C LEU A 89 6.95 20.20 -15.06
N PHE A 90 7.75 19.93 -14.03
CA PHE A 90 7.63 20.49 -12.68
C PHE A 90 8.97 21.06 -12.17
N THR A 91 8.91 21.81 -11.06
CA THR A 91 10.07 22.26 -10.27
C THR A 91 9.96 21.72 -8.84
N MET A 92 11.08 21.71 -8.12
CA MET A 92 11.13 21.34 -6.69
C MET A 92 10.69 22.47 -5.74
N ASP A 93 10.20 23.58 -6.27
CA ASP A 93 9.84 24.77 -5.51
C ASP A 93 8.80 24.51 -4.40
N GLY A 94 7.76 23.74 -4.70
CA GLY A 94 6.73 23.38 -3.72
C GLY A 94 7.30 22.55 -2.56
N TYR A 95 8.21 21.62 -2.87
CA TYR A 95 8.94 20.87 -1.86
C TYR A 95 9.75 21.78 -0.95
N ARG A 96 10.58 22.67 -1.52
CA ARG A 96 11.43 23.61 -0.79
C ARG A 96 10.64 24.62 0.06
N ARG A 97 9.56 25.19 -0.49
CA ARG A 97 8.77 26.23 0.20
C ARG A 97 7.77 25.67 1.21
N HIS A 98 7.31 24.42 1.06
CA HIS A 98 6.13 23.93 1.79
C HIS A 98 6.28 22.53 2.39
N VAL A 99 7.03 21.62 1.76
CA VAL A 99 7.18 20.24 2.25
C VAL A 99 8.35 20.13 3.22
N PHE A 100 9.57 20.52 2.82
CA PHE A 100 10.74 20.45 3.70
C PHE A 100 10.57 21.29 4.98
N PRO A 101 10.04 22.54 4.94
CA PRO A 101 9.76 23.30 6.16
C PRO A 101 8.57 22.72 6.94
N GLY A 102 7.58 22.13 6.25
CA GLY A 102 6.42 21.49 6.88
C GLY A 102 6.77 20.22 7.65
N TRP A 103 7.75 19.45 7.15
CA TRP A 103 8.36 18.33 7.86
C TRP A 103 9.36 18.78 8.94
N GLY A 104 9.80 20.04 8.90
CA GLY A 104 10.80 20.59 9.81
C GLY A 104 12.20 20.04 9.53
N LEU A 105 12.60 19.96 8.25
CA LEU A 105 13.96 19.56 7.88
C LEU A 105 14.98 20.58 8.41
N ASP A 106 16.01 20.07 9.09
CA ASP A 106 17.01 20.87 9.78
C ASP A 106 18.41 20.43 9.33
N TRP A 107 18.98 21.17 8.37
CA TRP A 107 20.24 20.80 7.73
C TRP A 107 21.44 20.82 8.69
N GLU A 108 21.39 21.60 9.77
CA GLU A 108 22.44 21.57 10.79
C GLU A 108 22.40 20.27 11.58
N LYS A 109 21.20 19.84 12.01
CA LYS A 109 21.01 18.54 12.68
C LYS A 109 21.28 17.36 11.76
N ILE A 110 20.92 17.44 10.47
CA ILE A 110 21.25 16.39 9.48
C ILE A 110 22.78 16.25 9.35
N ARG A 111 23.52 17.36 9.20
CA ARG A 111 24.98 17.33 9.07
C ARG A 111 25.71 16.95 10.35
N ALA A 112 25.16 17.30 11.51
CA ALA A 112 25.74 17.01 12.82
C ALA A 112 25.34 15.63 13.39
N THR A 113 24.66 14.79 12.61
CA THR A 113 24.25 13.45 13.05
C THR A 113 25.45 12.55 13.33
N ASP A 114 25.34 11.72 14.37
CA ASP A 114 26.29 10.65 14.71
C ASP A 114 25.98 9.35 13.93
N ARG A 115 24.85 9.30 13.22
CA ARG A 115 24.38 8.16 12.44
C ARG A 115 25.15 8.05 11.14
N GLU A 116 25.75 6.89 10.87
CA GLU A 116 26.41 6.66 9.59
C GLU A 116 25.35 6.53 8.49
N ALA A 117 25.29 7.52 7.60
CA ALA A 117 24.24 7.61 6.59
C ALA A 117 24.78 8.05 5.23
N THR A 118 24.24 7.42 4.18
CA THR A 118 24.66 7.63 2.79
C THR A 118 23.47 8.02 1.91
N PHE A 119 23.60 9.18 1.28
CA PHE A 119 22.67 9.71 0.30
C PHE A 119 23.25 9.47 -1.09
N ASN A 120 22.56 8.71 -1.94
CA ASN A 120 23.04 8.43 -3.28
C ASN A 120 22.60 9.52 -4.25
N LEU A 121 23.58 10.13 -4.92
CA LEU A 121 23.38 11.10 -6.00
C LEU A 121 24.04 10.55 -7.26
N TYR A 122 23.51 10.83 -8.46
CA TYR A 122 24.17 10.46 -9.72
C TYR A 122 24.74 11.70 -10.41
N ASP A 123 26.07 11.75 -10.51
CA ASP A 123 26.80 12.77 -11.26
C ASP A 123 26.78 12.41 -12.75
N PHE A 124 25.92 13.07 -13.51
CA PHE A 124 25.82 12.90 -14.96
C PHE A 124 27.04 13.46 -15.71
N THR A 125 27.80 14.37 -15.10
CA THR A 125 29.02 14.93 -15.72
C THR A 125 30.16 13.94 -15.72
N SER A 126 30.33 13.12 -14.67
CA SER A 126 31.31 12.01 -14.66
C SER A 126 30.71 10.64 -15.05
N ASN A 127 29.38 10.48 -15.01
CA ASN A 127 28.64 9.22 -15.09
C ASN A 127 28.92 8.27 -13.90
N GLU A 128 29.12 8.83 -12.72
CA GLU A 128 29.41 8.10 -11.48
C GLU A 128 28.27 8.26 -10.45
N LEU A 129 28.06 7.21 -9.65
CA LEU A 129 27.29 7.32 -8.41
C LEU A 129 28.18 7.97 -7.35
N GLU A 130 27.70 9.02 -6.70
CA GLU A 130 28.36 9.66 -5.55
C GLU A 130 27.60 9.29 -4.26
N PRO A 131 28.16 8.41 -3.41
CA PRO A 131 27.64 8.14 -2.07
C PRO A 131 28.02 9.30 -1.13
N VAL A 132 27.08 10.23 -0.90
CA VAL A 132 27.31 11.45 -0.12
C VAL A 132 26.99 11.22 1.37
N PRO A 133 27.91 11.51 2.31
CA PRO A 133 27.64 11.38 3.75
C PRO A 133 26.71 12.50 4.24
N ALA A 134 25.95 12.22 5.29
CA ALA A 134 25.04 13.19 5.93
C ALA A 134 25.71 14.55 6.25
N SER A 135 26.99 14.57 6.63
CA SER A 135 27.78 15.78 6.92
C SER A 135 27.97 16.75 5.75
N ARG A 136 27.74 16.30 4.51
CA ARG A 136 27.76 17.13 3.29
C ARG A 136 26.35 17.55 2.83
N MET A 137 25.27 17.17 3.51
CA MET A 137 23.92 17.41 3.02
C MET A 137 23.41 18.83 3.24
N ASP A 138 22.64 19.28 2.25
CA ASP A 138 21.92 20.54 2.17
C ASP A 138 20.67 20.35 1.28
N GLU A 139 19.86 21.39 1.12
CA GLU A 139 18.63 21.34 0.32
C GLU A 139 18.89 21.05 -1.16
N ASP A 140 19.97 21.58 -1.73
CA ASP A 140 20.29 21.42 -3.15
C ASP A 140 20.74 19.98 -3.45
N ARG A 141 21.53 19.38 -2.56
CA ARG A 141 21.93 17.96 -2.61
C ARG A 141 20.75 17.02 -2.37
N LEU A 142 19.83 17.36 -1.46
CA LEU A 142 18.61 16.56 -1.29
C LEU A 142 17.76 16.61 -2.57
N CYS A 143 17.58 17.79 -3.18
CA CYS A 143 16.90 17.93 -4.46
C CYS A 143 17.60 17.20 -5.61
N ALA A 144 18.95 17.19 -5.66
CA ALA A 144 19.72 16.48 -6.65
C ALA A 144 19.47 14.97 -6.60
N GLY A 145 19.39 14.39 -5.40
CA GLY A 145 19.06 12.99 -5.18
C GLY A 145 17.64 12.58 -5.64
N VAL A 146 16.74 13.53 -5.93
CA VAL A 146 15.37 13.29 -6.46
C VAL A 146 15.09 14.03 -7.78
N ALA A 147 16.14 14.48 -8.48
CA ALA A 147 16.04 15.27 -9.70
C ALA A 147 15.73 14.40 -10.92
N LEU A 148 14.54 13.81 -10.93
CA LEU A 148 14.12 12.83 -11.93
C LEU A 148 13.88 13.51 -13.31
N PRO A 149 14.69 13.22 -14.35
CA PRO A 149 14.62 13.83 -15.69
C PRO A 149 13.22 13.82 -16.31
N MET A 150 12.93 14.79 -17.17
CA MET A 150 11.59 15.14 -17.71
C MET A 150 10.60 15.66 -16.67
N TRP A 151 10.59 15.13 -15.45
CA TRP A 151 9.66 15.53 -14.40
C TRP A 151 10.17 16.73 -13.62
N PHE A 152 11.44 16.72 -13.25
CA PHE A 152 12.15 17.79 -12.55
C PHE A 152 13.44 18.15 -13.31
N PRO A 153 13.93 19.38 -13.18
CA PRO A 153 15.18 19.77 -13.84
C PRO A 153 16.37 19.10 -13.12
N SER A 154 17.42 18.79 -13.88
CA SER A 154 18.72 18.45 -13.30
C SER A 154 19.24 19.59 -12.41
N VAL A 155 19.97 19.23 -11.36
CA VAL A 155 20.56 20.16 -10.39
C VAL A 155 22.04 20.33 -10.72
N VAL A 156 22.54 21.57 -10.70
CA VAL A 156 23.98 21.84 -10.90
C VAL A 156 24.60 22.16 -9.55
N LEU A 157 25.56 21.36 -9.12
CA LEU A 157 26.31 21.52 -7.87
C LEU A 157 27.80 21.56 -8.21
N ASP A 158 28.52 22.56 -7.71
CA ASP A 158 29.98 22.66 -7.86
C ASP A 158 30.49 22.51 -9.33
N GLY A 159 29.66 22.94 -10.30
CA GLY A 159 29.92 22.85 -11.75
C GLY A 159 29.54 21.52 -12.41
N LYS A 160 29.16 20.50 -11.64
CA LYS A 160 28.70 19.18 -12.09
C LYS A 160 27.18 19.13 -12.22
N THR A 161 26.66 18.32 -13.14
CA THR A 161 25.22 18.11 -13.35
C THR A 161 24.77 16.82 -12.68
N TYR A 162 23.78 16.90 -11.80
CA TYR A 162 23.21 15.76 -11.08
C TYR A 162 21.76 15.47 -11.50
N ILE A 163 21.41 14.18 -11.49
CA ILE A 163 20.05 13.65 -11.67
C ILE A 163 19.76 12.58 -10.62
N ASP A 164 18.49 12.16 -10.53
CA ASP A 164 18.07 11.06 -9.66
C ASP A 164 18.84 9.74 -9.97
N PRO A 165 19.36 9.03 -8.96
CA PRO A 165 20.18 7.83 -9.14
C PRO A 165 19.45 6.58 -9.65
N VAL A 166 18.12 6.56 -9.75
CA VAL A 166 17.32 5.35 -10.11
C VAL A 166 17.71 4.70 -11.46
N TYR A 167 18.41 5.40 -12.35
CA TYR A 167 18.93 4.82 -13.59
C TYR A 167 20.13 3.88 -13.39
N LEU A 168 20.78 3.95 -12.23
CA LEU A 168 21.92 3.10 -11.87
C LEU A 168 21.65 2.30 -10.59
N THR A 169 21.02 2.89 -9.57
CA THR A 169 20.59 2.15 -8.38
C THR A 169 19.42 2.81 -7.66
N ASP A 170 18.44 1.98 -7.28
CA ASP A 170 17.42 2.32 -6.30
C ASP A 170 17.86 1.99 -4.87
N GLY A 171 18.95 1.26 -4.63
CA GLY A 171 19.40 0.96 -3.27
C GLY A 171 20.83 0.42 -3.25
N ASN A 172 21.72 1.09 -2.54
CA ASN A 172 23.16 0.87 -2.68
C ASN A 172 23.67 -0.28 -1.80
N VAL A 173 23.36 -1.51 -2.24
CA VAL A 173 23.82 -2.76 -1.62
C VAL A 173 25.35 -2.83 -1.56
N GLU A 174 26.05 -2.32 -2.59
CA GLU A 174 27.51 -2.28 -2.64
C GLU A 174 28.10 -1.44 -1.50
N GLU A 175 27.59 -0.23 -1.32
CA GLU A 175 28.04 0.70 -0.29
C GLU A 175 27.85 0.14 1.12
N ALA A 176 26.71 -0.51 1.38
CA ALA A 176 26.45 -1.17 2.65
C ALA A 176 27.48 -2.29 2.93
N ILE A 177 27.81 -3.11 1.93
CA ILE A 177 28.84 -4.17 2.05
C ILE A 177 30.23 -3.55 2.23
N ARG A 178 30.54 -2.47 1.50
CA ARG A 178 31.81 -1.72 1.57
C ARG A 178 32.04 -1.07 2.94
N ARG A 179 30.96 -0.65 3.61
CA ARG A 179 30.95 -0.16 5.00
C ARG A 179 31.00 -1.26 6.06
N GLY A 180 31.27 -2.50 5.66
CA GLY A 180 31.44 -3.63 6.57
C GLY A 180 30.15 -4.14 7.18
N CYS A 181 28.97 -3.86 6.58
CA CYS A 181 27.72 -4.42 7.08
C CYS A 181 27.61 -5.91 6.71
N ASP A 182 26.99 -6.68 7.61
CA ASP A 182 26.81 -8.13 7.52
C ASP A 182 25.32 -8.51 7.44
N GLU A 183 24.42 -7.59 7.78
CA GLU A 183 22.97 -7.80 7.79
C GLU A 183 22.29 -6.62 7.07
N LEU A 184 21.71 -6.87 5.89
CA LEU A 184 21.17 -5.85 4.99
C LEU A 184 19.63 -5.88 4.99
N TRP A 185 19.01 -4.83 5.52
CA TRP A 185 17.56 -4.67 5.58
C TRP A 185 17.10 -3.76 4.45
N ILE A 186 16.43 -4.30 3.43
CA ILE A 186 16.09 -3.58 2.21
C ILE A 186 14.58 -3.37 2.14
N VAL A 187 14.11 -2.13 2.14
CA VAL A 187 12.67 -1.81 2.03
C VAL A 187 12.34 -1.41 0.59
N TRP A 188 11.79 -2.34 -0.18
CA TRP A 188 11.69 -2.27 -1.64
C TRP A 188 10.25 -2.03 -2.12
N THR A 189 10.00 -0.86 -2.71
CA THR A 189 8.66 -0.45 -3.20
C THR A 189 8.55 -0.35 -4.74
N VAL A 190 9.65 -0.64 -5.43
CA VAL A 190 9.72 -0.74 -6.89
C VAL A 190 8.96 -2.01 -7.33
N SER A 191 8.10 -1.90 -8.35
CA SER A 191 7.26 -3.01 -8.83
C SER A 191 8.10 -4.21 -9.26
N ARG A 192 7.62 -5.42 -8.96
CA ARG A 192 8.23 -6.72 -9.31
C ARG A 192 7.27 -7.64 -10.06
N ARG A 193 6.08 -7.15 -10.45
CA ARG A 193 4.99 -7.95 -11.02
C ARG A 193 5.31 -8.68 -12.34
N GLY A 194 6.38 -8.31 -13.06
CA GLY A 194 6.78 -8.96 -14.31
C GLY A 194 5.78 -8.81 -15.48
N ARG A 195 4.77 -7.93 -15.34
CA ARG A 195 3.83 -7.57 -16.40
C ARG A 195 4.29 -6.26 -17.05
N TRP A 196 4.29 -6.19 -18.39
CA TRP A 196 4.53 -4.94 -19.13
C TRP A 196 3.20 -4.24 -19.42
N ARG A 197 3.16 -2.91 -19.24
CA ARG A 197 2.03 -2.03 -19.50
C ARG A 197 2.39 -0.99 -20.55
N ASP A 198 1.44 -0.68 -21.42
CA ASP A 198 1.67 0.28 -22.49
C ASP A 198 1.32 1.73 -22.12
N GLY A 199 1.90 2.67 -22.89
CA GLY A 199 1.70 4.11 -22.70
C GLY A 199 2.94 4.83 -22.16
N PHE A 200 3.17 6.05 -22.63
CA PHE A 200 4.40 6.82 -22.43
C PHE A 200 4.88 6.91 -20.97
N VAL A 201 3.96 7.18 -20.04
CA VAL A 201 4.28 7.29 -18.60
C VAL A 201 4.57 5.92 -17.99
N ALA A 202 3.84 4.88 -18.38
CA ALA A 202 4.07 3.52 -17.90
C ALA A 202 5.42 2.99 -18.42
N HIS A 203 5.71 3.12 -19.71
CA HIS A 203 6.99 2.77 -20.33
C HIS A 203 8.16 3.43 -19.60
N TYR A 204 8.06 4.74 -19.33
CA TYR A 204 9.10 5.50 -18.62
C TYR A 204 9.43 4.91 -17.24
N PHE A 205 8.42 4.64 -16.40
CA PHE A 205 8.67 4.05 -15.08
C PHE A 205 9.12 2.60 -15.15
N GLN A 206 8.63 1.80 -16.09
CA GLN A 206 9.05 0.40 -16.22
C GLN A 206 10.51 0.25 -16.67
N ILE A 207 11.07 1.23 -17.40
CA ILE A 207 12.52 1.28 -17.68
C ILE A 207 13.32 1.46 -16.39
N ILE A 208 12.85 2.32 -15.48
CA ILE A 208 13.46 2.51 -14.15
C ILE A 208 13.30 1.23 -13.32
N GLU A 209 12.10 0.65 -13.28
CA GLU A 209 11.83 -0.62 -12.58
C GLU A 209 12.72 -1.77 -13.10
N ALA A 210 12.99 -1.81 -14.41
CA ALA A 210 13.89 -2.80 -15.01
C ALA A 210 15.35 -2.61 -14.57
N ALA A 211 15.85 -1.36 -14.55
CA ALA A 211 17.20 -1.04 -14.07
C ALA A 211 17.36 -1.40 -12.58
N ALA A 212 16.44 -0.90 -11.75
CA ALA A 212 16.40 -1.12 -10.31
C ALA A 212 16.36 -2.61 -9.94
N ASN A 213 15.40 -3.36 -10.49
CA ASN A 213 15.28 -4.79 -10.20
C ASN A 213 16.43 -5.60 -10.79
N GLY A 214 16.92 -5.25 -11.98
CA GLY A 214 18.08 -5.90 -12.58
C GLY A 214 19.33 -5.80 -11.70
N GLN A 215 19.59 -4.62 -11.15
CA GLN A 215 20.70 -4.38 -10.22
C GLN A 215 20.50 -5.09 -8.88
N LEU A 216 19.31 -5.05 -8.29
CA LEU A 216 19.02 -5.81 -7.07
C LEU A 216 19.24 -7.33 -7.30
N GLN A 217 18.79 -7.89 -8.43
CA GLN A 217 19.01 -9.30 -8.76
C GLN A 217 20.48 -9.63 -9.08
N HIS A 218 21.27 -8.68 -9.58
CA HIS A 218 22.72 -8.83 -9.73
C HIS A 218 23.41 -8.97 -8.35
N TRP A 219 23.13 -8.05 -7.43
CA TRP A 219 23.72 -8.07 -6.09
C TRP A 219 23.30 -9.26 -5.25
N LEU A 220 22.01 -9.63 -5.26
CA LEU A 220 21.52 -10.81 -4.53
C LEU A 220 22.22 -12.10 -4.97
N ARG A 221 22.45 -12.29 -6.28
CA ARG A 221 23.16 -13.47 -6.81
C ARG A 221 24.65 -13.50 -6.43
N ARG A 222 25.32 -12.34 -6.40
CA ARG A 222 26.71 -12.24 -5.90
C ARG A 222 26.81 -12.57 -4.41
N ILE A 223 25.88 -12.05 -3.60
CA ILE A 223 25.80 -12.37 -2.17
C ILE A 223 25.53 -13.86 -1.96
N GLU A 224 24.58 -14.45 -2.69
CA GLU A 224 24.28 -15.89 -2.61
C GLU A 224 25.49 -16.76 -2.98
N ALA A 225 26.19 -16.46 -4.07
CA ALA A 225 27.40 -17.16 -4.50
C ALA A 225 28.56 -17.00 -3.50
N SER A 226 28.79 -15.79 -2.97
CA SER A 226 29.78 -15.53 -1.93
C SER A 226 29.46 -16.32 -0.66
N ASN A 227 28.19 -16.28 -0.21
CA ASN A 227 27.73 -16.99 0.98
C ASN A 227 27.82 -18.52 0.81
N ALA A 228 27.62 -19.06 -0.39
CA ALA A 228 27.81 -20.48 -0.69
C ALA A 228 29.28 -20.88 -0.53
N ALA A 229 30.21 -20.14 -1.15
CA ALA A 229 31.64 -20.40 -1.05
C ALA A 229 32.17 -20.32 0.40
N GLU A 230 31.71 -19.36 1.21
CA GLU A 230 32.03 -19.28 2.64
C GLU A 230 31.51 -20.51 3.43
N ARG A 231 30.28 -20.97 3.15
CA ARG A 231 29.69 -22.16 3.81
C ARG A 231 30.37 -23.47 3.43
N GLU A 232 30.96 -23.53 2.24
CA GLU A 232 31.75 -24.68 1.76
C GLU A 232 33.20 -24.68 2.30
N GLY A 233 33.59 -23.68 3.10
CA GLY A 233 34.94 -23.55 3.65
C GLY A 233 35.95 -22.95 2.66
N GLY A 234 35.47 -22.42 1.53
CA GLY A 234 36.24 -21.58 0.63
C GLY A 234 36.29 -20.13 1.10
N ARG A 235 36.72 -19.23 0.20
CA ARG A 235 36.65 -17.78 0.41
C ARG A 235 35.69 -17.18 -0.60
N GLY A 236 34.57 -16.65 -0.12
CA GLY A 236 33.61 -15.92 -0.92
C GLY A 236 34.12 -14.54 -1.34
N GLU A 237 33.42 -13.93 -2.30
CA GLU A 237 33.74 -12.62 -2.87
C GLU A 237 33.93 -11.55 -1.78
N PHE A 238 33.05 -11.55 -0.76
CA PHE A 238 33.02 -10.56 0.31
C PHE A 238 33.80 -10.96 1.57
N GLY A 239 34.40 -12.17 1.58
CA GLY A 239 35.20 -12.73 2.68
C GLY A 239 34.43 -12.94 4.00
N ARG A 240 33.10 -12.96 3.94
CA ARG A 240 32.16 -13.18 5.05
C ARG A 240 30.77 -13.46 4.53
N VAL A 241 29.91 -14.02 5.38
CA VAL A 241 28.48 -14.21 5.11
C VAL A 241 27.72 -12.90 5.29
N ILE A 242 26.87 -12.55 4.33
CA ILE A 242 25.97 -11.39 4.38
C ILE A 242 24.51 -11.88 4.39
N ASP A 243 23.77 -11.59 5.46
CA ASP A 243 22.33 -11.81 5.56
C ASP A 243 21.57 -10.70 4.84
N VAL A 244 20.51 -11.04 4.09
CA VAL A 244 19.71 -10.07 3.32
C VAL A 244 18.22 -10.23 3.62
N ARG A 245 17.67 -9.20 4.25
CA ARG A 245 16.29 -9.11 4.73
C ARG A 245 15.51 -8.15 3.84
N LEU A 246 14.99 -8.70 2.74
CA LEU A 246 14.19 -7.95 1.78
C LEU A 246 12.73 -7.87 2.24
N LEU A 247 12.28 -6.67 2.60
CA LEU A 247 10.87 -6.33 2.80
C LEU A 247 10.37 -5.65 1.52
N SER A 248 9.87 -6.45 0.59
CA SER A 248 9.30 -5.96 -0.67
C SER A 248 7.77 -5.87 -0.59
N ALA A 249 7.19 -4.80 -1.15
CA ALA A 249 5.74 -4.67 -1.28
C ALA A 249 5.35 -3.86 -2.51
N GLU A 250 4.23 -4.24 -3.12
CA GLU A 250 3.60 -3.49 -4.20
C GLU A 250 2.72 -2.38 -3.62
N VAL A 251 3.15 -1.12 -3.76
CA VAL A 251 2.46 0.04 -3.19
C VAL A 251 1.51 0.66 -4.22
N PRO A 252 0.19 0.78 -3.94
CA PRO A 252 -0.80 1.38 -4.83
C PRO A 252 -0.74 2.92 -4.80
N LEU A 253 0.43 3.46 -5.17
CA LEU A 253 0.69 4.88 -5.38
C LEU A 253 1.45 5.06 -6.71
N ASN A 254 1.13 6.12 -7.42
CA ASN A 254 1.98 6.61 -8.50
C ASN A 254 3.33 7.09 -7.94
N TYR A 255 4.40 6.94 -8.73
CA TYR A 255 5.74 7.43 -8.38
C TYR A 255 5.82 8.95 -8.19
N LEU A 256 4.93 9.75 -8.80
CA LEU A 256 5.02 11.22 -8.80
C LEU A 256 3.73 11.99 -8.54
N ILE A 257 2.56 11.46 -8.94
CA ILE A 257 1.30 12.20 -8.88
C ILE A 257 0.33 11.56 -7.89
N ASN A 258 -0.02 12.29 -6.84
CA ASN A 258 -0.99 11.89 -5.82
C ASN A 258 -1.83 13.13 -5.40
N VAL A 259 -3.07 12.96 -4.92
CA VAL A 259 -4.10 14.03 -4.94
C VAL A 259 -4.88 14.37 -3.64
N GLY A 260 -5.29 13.50 -2.71
CA GLY A 260 -4.76 12.20 -2.31
C GLY A 260 -4.02 12.24 -0.96
N ARG A 261 -4.41 13.12 0.01
CA ARG A 261 -3.85 13.04 1.38
C ARG A 261 -4.11 11.68 2.00
N ASP A 262 -5.34 11.18 1.90
CA ASP A 262 -5.72 9.86 2.40
C ASP A 262 -4.92 8.75 1.72
N ARG A 263 -4.49 8.92 0.46
CA ARG A 263 -3.63 7.97 -0.26
C ARG A 263 -2.22 7.86 0.35
N PHE A 264 -1.63 8.97 0.79
CA PHE A 264 -0.36 8.91 1.55
C PHE A 264 -0.54 8.21 2.88
N ALA A 265 -1.63 8.51 3.61
CA ALA A 265 -1.94 7.80 4.85
C ALA A 265 -2.16 6.29 4.64
N GLN A 266 -2.91 5.90 3.59
CA GLN A 266 -3.08 4.49 3.19
C GLN A 266 -1.75 3.79 2.92
N ALA A 267 -0.82 4.44 2.20
CA ALA A 267 0.49 3.85 1.95
C ALA A 267 1.30 3.69 3.24
N VAL A 268 1.25 4.67 4.15
CA VAL A 268 1.86 4.57 5.48
C VAL A 268 1.27 3.42 6.29
N GLU A 269 -0.07 3.32 6.41
CA GLU A 269 -0.69 2.22 7.16
C GLU A 269 -0.45 0.85 6.53
N LEU A 270 -0.41 0.77 5.19
CA LEU A 270 0.00 -0.45 4.49
C LEU A 270 1.45 -0.84 4.84
N GLY A 271 2.35 0.15 4.97
CA GLY A 271 3.72 -0.04 5.45
C GLY A 271 3.78 -0.57 6.89
N VAL A 272 2.99 0.02 7.79
CA VAL A 272 2.86 -0.45 9.18
C VAL A 272 2.35 -1.89 9.24
N HIS A 273 1.28 -2.21 8.51
CA HIS A 273 0.70 -3.56 8.45
C HIS A 273 1.70 -4.59 7.91
N HIS A 274 2.31 -4.30 6.76
CA HIS A 274 3.29 -5.19 6.15
C HIS A 274 4.49 -5.41 7.07
N ALA A 275 5.03 -4.37 7.71
CA ALA A 275 6.17 -4.50 8.61
C ALA A 275 5.83 -5.32 9.86
N ARG A 276 4.64 -5.14 10.47
CA ARG A 276 4.19 -5.96 11.61
C ARG A 276 4.06 -7.44 11.23
N ARG A 277 3.39 -7.73 10.11
CA ARG A 277 3.24 -9.11 9.59
C ARG A 277 4.60 -9.73 9.25
N TRP A 278 5.48 -8.96 8.63
CA TRP A 278 6.84 -9.39 8.29
C TRP A 278 7.68 -9.65 9.54
N CYS A 279 7.64 -8.78 10.55
CA CYS A 279 8.32 -9.00 11.83
C CYS A 279 7.83 -10.29 12.50
N THR A 280 6.51 -10.51 12.59
CA THR A 280 5.93 -11.75 13.10
C THR A 280 6.42 -12.98 12.33
N ALA A 281 6.41 -12.94 11.00
CA ALA A 281 6.86 -14.05 10.15
C ALA A 281 8.37 -14.35 10.27
N GLN A 282 9.18 -13.34 10.59
CA GLN A 282 10.62 -13.46 10.82
C GLN A 282 10.98 -13.74 12.31
N GLY A 283 9.98 -13.91 13.19
CA GLY A 283 10.21 -14.12 14.62
C GLY A 283 10.79 -12.90 15.37
N ILE A 284 10.70 -11.71 14.78
CA ILE A 284 11.17 -10.46 15.39
C ILE A 284 10.11 -9.97 16.37
N PRO A 285 10.45 -9.77 17.66
CA PRO A 285 9.50 -9.22 18.63
C PRO A 285 9.18 -7.77 18.28
N TRP A 286 7.89 -7.42 18.32
CA TRP A 286 7.40 -6.06 18.18
C TRP A 286 6.23 -5.84 19.13
N ARG A 287 5.97 -4.58 19.49
CA ARG A 287 4.82 -4.17 20.30
C ARG A 287 4.20 -2.92 19.67
N PRO A 288 2.88 -2.89 19.41
CA PRO A 288 2.26 -1.71 18.86
C PRO A 288 2.41 -0.55 19.85
N VAL A 289 3.12 0.50 19.43
CA VAL A 289 3.12 1.78 20.17
C VAL A 289 1.68 2.31 20.14
N PRO A 290 1.06 2.60 21.29
CA PRO A 290 -0.29 3.13 21.33
C PRO A 290 -0.41 4.38 20.44
N LEU A 291 -1.55 4.51 19.76
CA LEU A 291 -1.92 5.80 19.22
C LEU A 291 -2.15 6.73 20.42
N GLU A 292 -1.22 7.64 20.70
CA GLU A 292 -1.53 8.78 21.56
C GLU A 292 -2.79 9.46 21.02
N ASP A 293 -3.79 9.65 21.88
CA ASP A 293 -5.06 10.27 21.52
C ASP A 293 -4.78 11.59 20.81
N ARG A 294 -5.13 11.68 19.52
CA ARG A 294 -5.03 12.95 18.79
C ARG A 294 -5.90 13.97 19.53
N PRO A 295 -5.33 15.04 20.10
CA PRO A 295 -6.12 15.98 20.90
C PRO A 295 -7.13 16.69 19.99
N GLY A 296 -8.40 16.30 20.15
CA GLY A 296 -9.51 16.88 19.41
C GLY A 296 -9.88 16.18 18.12
N THR A 297 -10.57 15.03 18.21
CA THR A 297 -11.68 14.73 17.31
C THR A 297 -12.99 14.68 18.09
N ASP A 298 -13.91 15.55 17.68
CA ASP A 298 -15.34 15.39 17.91
C ASP A 298 -15.80 14.01 17.40
N ARG A 299 -16.98 13.52 17.80
CA ARG A 299 -17.46 12.14 17.50
C ARG A 299 -17.13 11.74 16.04
N PRO A 300 -16.37 10.65 15.81
CA PRO A 300 -15.86 10.32 14.49
C PRO A 300 -17.01 10.18 13.50
N ALA A 301 -16.80 10.66 12.28
CA ALA A 301 -17.84 10.63 11.26
C ALA A 301 -18.23 9.19 10.95
N ARG A 302 -19.52 8.93 10.83
CA ARG A 302 -20.10 7.61 10.57
C ARG A 302 -20.77 7.60 9.22
N LEU A 303 -20.70 6.47 8.53
CA LEU A 303 -21.42 6.25 7.28
C LEU A 303 -22.27 5.00 7.41
N ARG A 304 -23.50 5.05 6.89
CA ARG A 304 -24.28 3.85 6.60
C ARG A 304 -24.91 3.90 5.22
N PHE A 305 -25.04 2.74 4.60
CA PHE A 305 -25.81 2.51 3.38
C PHE A 305 -26.36 1.09 3.39
N SER A 306 -27.39 0.82 2.60
CA SER A 306 -28.05 -0.48 2.54
C SER A 306 -27.97 -1.10 1.15
N GLU A 307 -27.66 -2.38 1.09
CA GLU A 307 -27.54 -3.19 -0.11
C GLU A 307 -28.66 -4.24 -0.16
N ARG A 308 -29.13 -4.53 -1.38
CA ARG A 308 -30.00 -5.67 -1.65
C ARG A 308 -29.36 -6.53 -2.75
N MET A 309 -29.12 -7.79 -2.41
CA MET A 309 -28.59 -8.81 -3.32
C MET A 309 -29.59 -9.96 -3.46
N VAL A 310 -29.72 -10.51 -4.66
CA VAL A 310 -30.64 -11.62 -4.98
C VAL A 310 -29.89 -12.63 -5.85
N GLY A 311 -30.09 -13.92 -5.62
CA GLY A 311 -29.54 -14.98 -6.46
C GLY A 311 -29.89 -16.35 -5.88
N ARG A 312 -28.98 -17.32 -6.00
CA ARG A 312 -29.24 -18.70 -5.57
C ARG A 312 -28.02 -19.39 -4.97
N VAL A 313 -28.31 -20.41 -4.16
CA VAL A 313 -27.34 -21.38 -3.65
C VAL A 313 -27.82 -22.80 -3.90
N ALA A 314 -26.89 -23.75 -3.98
CA ALA A 314 -27.17 -25.18 -4.07
C ALA A 314 -26.60 -25.90 -2.83
N PHE A 315 -27.45 -26.70 -2.16
CA PHE A 315 -27.07 -27.48 -0.99
C PHE A 315 -26.15 -28.65 -1.37
N GLY A 316 -25.08 -28.86 -0.60
CA GLY A 316 -24.05 -29.85 -0.88
C GLY A 316 -23.15 -29.53 -2.08
N ALA A 317 -23.29 -28.35 -2.70
CA ALA A 317 -22.43 -27.91 -3.79
C ALA A 317 -21.17 -27.18 -3.27
N HIS A 318 -20.06 -27.36 -3.99
CA HIS A 318 -18.79 -26.67 -3.70
C HIS A 318 -18.53 -25.42 -4.57
N ALA A 319 -19.16 -25.32 -5.75
CA ALA A 319 -18.98 -24.20 -6.66
C ALA A 319 -19.73 -22.94 -6.21
N THR A 320 -19.10 -21.78 -6.37
CA THR A 320 -19.65 -20.46 -6.02
C THR A 320 -20.19 -19.69 -7.24
N GLU A 321 -20.50 -20.39 -8.33
CA GLU A 321 -21.25 -19.84 -9.47
C GLU A 321 -22.76 -19.88 -9.19
N GLU A 322 -23.56 -18.99 -9.80
CA GLU A 322 -25.02 -19.00 -9.58
C GLU A 322 -25.62 -20.28 -10.21
N PRO A 323 -26.26 -21.17 -9.42
CA PRO A 323 -26.67 -22.48 -9.92
C PRO A 323 -27.84 -22.37 -10.91
N SER A 324 -27.67 -23.01 -12.08
CA SER A 324 -28.73 -23.13 -13.08
C SER A 324 -29.83 -24.10 -12.60
N PRO A 325 -31.11 -23.74 -12.73
CA PRO A 325 -32.20 -24.60 -12.29
C PRO A 325 -32.22 -25.89 -13.11
N GLY A 326 -32.12 -27.04 -12.43
CA GLY A 326 -32.14 -28.37 -13.05
C GLY A 326 -30.77 -28.97 -13.43
N GLN A 327 -29.65 -28.29 -13.18
CA GLN A 327 -28.31 -28.90 -13.34
C GLN A 327 -27.78 -29.48 -12.02
N GLY A 328 -27.21 -30.69 -12.09
CA GLY A 328 -26.37 -31.26 -11.02
C GLY A 328 -27.07 -32.02 -9.88
N GLY A 329 -28.40 -32.14 -9.86
CA GLY A 329 -29.14 -32.96 -8.89
C GLY A 329 -29.17 -32.44 -7.44
N ALA A 330 -28.38 -31.42 -7.11
CA ALA A 330 -28.41 -30.72 -5.83
C ALA A 330 -29.69 -29.88 -5.68
N ALA A 331 -30.21 -29.77 -4.45
CA ALA A 331 -31.34 -28.90 -4.16
C ALA A 331 -30.91 -27.42 -4.24
N THR A 332 -31.51 -26.65 -5.15
CA THR A 332 -31.27 -25.22 -5.31
C THR A 332 -32.28 -24.38 -4.54
N ALA A 333 -31.82 -23.32 -3.88
CA ALA A 333 -32.62 -22.39 -3.10
C ALA A 333 -32.43 -20.95 -3.59
N ASP A 334 -33.51 -20.17 -3.60
CA ASP A 334 -33.43 -18.71 -3.79
C ASP A 334 -32.88 -18.06 -2.52
N LEU A 335 -31.91 -17.16 -2.69
CA LEU A 335 -31.23 -16.45 -1.61
C LEU A 335 -31.33 -14.93 -1.84
N VAL A 336 -31.81 -14.20 -0.83
CA VAL A 336 -31.87 -12.75 -0.83
C VAL A 336 -31.20 -12.19 0.41
N LEU A 337 -30.33 -11.20 0.24
CA LEU A 337 -29.67 -10.49 1.33
C LEU A 337 -30.22 -9.07 1.42
N HIS A 338 -30.59 -8.65 2.63
CA HIS A 338 -30.97 -7.27 2.95
C HIS A 338 -30.03 -6.77 4.03
N LEU A 339 -28.98 -6.07 3.61
CA LEU A 339 -27.87 -5.69 4.48
C LEU A 339 -27.78 -4.17 4.62
N THR A 340 -27.40 -3.71 5.80
CA THR A 340 -26.96 -2.34 6.05
C THR A 340 -25.53 -2.39 6.56
N VAL A 341 -24.64 -1.70 5.85
CA VAL A 341 -23.25 -1.48 6.24
C VAL A 341 -23.22 -0.29 7.20
N GLU A 342 -22.55 -0.44 8.34
CA GLU A 342 -22.35 0.61 9.34
C GLU A 342 -20.84 0.81 9.60
N VAL A 343 -20.29 1.92 9.10
CA VAL A 343 -18.93 2.37 9.38
C VAL A 343 -18.95 3.29 10.60
N ALA A 344 -18.32 2.86 11.70
CA ALA A 344 -18.34 3.58 12.97
C ALA A 344 -17.28 4.70 13.09
N ASP A 345 -16.21 4.62 12.30
CA ASP A 345 -15.14 5.60 12.18
C ASP A 345 -14.66 5.68 10.72
N MET A 346 -15.08 6.73 10.03
CA MET A 346 -14.72 6.96 8.64
C MET A 346 -13.25 7.36 8.43
N ASP A 347 -12.59 8.02 9.39
CA ASP A 347 -11.19 8.41 9.21
C ASP A 347 -10.27 7.20 9.30
N ARG A 348 -10.57 6.25 10.20
CA ARG A 348 -9.86 4.96 10.25
C ARG A 348 -10.18 4.11 9.02
N PHE A 349 -11.46 3.96 8.66
CA PHE A 349 -11.89 3.05 7.59
C PHE A 349 -11.28 3.37 6.23
N LEU A 350 -10.98 4.64 5.93
CA LEU A 350 -10.41 5.06 4.65
C LEU A 350 -8.89 4.85 4.53
N VAL A 351 -8.19 4.49 5.61
CA VAL A 351 -6.70 4.40 5.63
C VAL A 351 -6.17 3.08 6.17
N ASP A 352 -6.85 2.45 7.13
CA ASP A 352 -6.47 1.17 7.71
C ASP A 352 -6.66 0.03 6.68
N PRO A 353 -5.63 -0.76 6.32
CA PRO A 353 -5.77 -1.86 5.36
C PRO A 353 -6.63 -3.01 5.90
N ASP A 354 -6.78 -3.15 7.21
CA ASP A 354 -7.60 -4.18 7.87
C ASP A 354 -8.99 -3.66 8.27
N HIS A 355 -9.42 -2.51 7.76
CA HIS A 355 -10.67 -1.86 8.16
C HIS A 355 -11.88 -2.81 8.12
N GLU A 356 -12.75 -2.69 9.12
CA GLU A 356 -13.98 -3.46 9.23
C GLU A 356 -15.17 -2.53 9.50
N ALA A 357 -16.29 -2.81 8.83
CA ALA A 357 -17.59 -2.22 9.10
C ALA A 357 -18.57 -3.30 9.58
N ALA A 358 -19.53 -2.92 10.41
CA ALA A 358 -20.56 -3.85 10.86
C ALA A 358 -21.62 -4.07 9.75
N LEU A 359 -22.09 -5.30 9.61
CA LEU A 359 -23.26 -5.64 8.80
C LEU A 359 -24.44 -5.97 9.71
N ARG A 360 -25.59 -5.34 9.45
CA ARG A 360 -26.88 -5.69 10.05
C ARG A 360 -27.89 -6.04 8.97
N GLY A 361 -28.92 -6.79 9.35
CA GLY A 361 -30.08 -7.01 8.48
C GLY A 361 -30.57 -8.45 8.54
N GLU A 362 -30.98 -8.97 7.40
CA GLU A 362 -31.59 -10.30 7.29
C GLU A 362 -31.17 -11.03 6.00
N ILE A 363 -31.20 -12.35 6.09
CA ILE A 363 -31.05 -13.31 5.01
C ILE A 363 -32.43 -13.92 4.77
N VAL A 364 -32.86 -14.04 3.51
CA VAL A 364 -34.11 -14.69 3.15
C VAL A 364 -33.84 -15.89 2.27
N CYS A 365 -34.17 -17.09 2.76
CA CYS A 365 -34.05 -18.38 2.08
C CYS A 365 -35.12 -19.32 2.68
N GLN A 366 -36.02 -19.87 1.85
CA GLN A 366 -37.18 -20.62 2.35
C GLN A 366 -36.76 -21.96 2.97
N GLU A 367 -35.76 -22.58 2.36
CA GLU A 367 -35.17 -23.87 2.70
C GLU A 367 -34.45 -23.85 4.05
N LEU A 368 -33.94 -22.67 4.46
CA LEU A 368 -33.38 -22.42 5.79
C LEU A 368 -34.42 -21.87 6.80
N GLY A 369 -35.67 -21.70 6.36
CA GLY A 369 -36.80 -21.37 7.23
C GLY A 369 -37.42 -19.98 7.07
N GLY A 370 -37.11 -19.26 5.98
CA GLY A 370 -37.76 -17.99 5.63
C GLY A 370 -36.86 -16.79 5.84
N ARG A 371 -37.19 -15.91 6.80
CA ARG A 371 -36.43 -14.68 7.10
C ARG A 371 -35.59 -14.91 8.36
N LEU A 372 -34.28 -14.77 8.21
CA LEU A 372 -33.28 -15.12 9.22
C LEU A 372 -32.49 -13.85 9.58
N PRO A 373 -32.56 -13.35 10.83
CA PRO A 373 -31.82 -12.16 11.23
C PRO A 373 -30.31 -12.43 11.27
N VAL A 374 -29.52 -11.44 10.87
CA VAL A 374 -28.06 -11.46 11.07
C VAL A 374 -27.77 -11.16 12.55
N GLU A 375 -27.13 -12.11 13.24
CA GLU A 375 -26.77 -12.00 14.66
C GLU A 375 -25.48 -11.19 14.86
N ARG A 376 -24.47 -11.43 14.01
CA ARG A 376 -23.24 -10.65 13.87
C ARG A 376 -22.85 -10.64 12.41
N GLY A 377 -22.40 -9.52 11.87
CA GLY A 377 -21.86 -9.48 10.52
C GLY A 377 -20.78 -8.43 10.36
N THR A 378 -19.84 -8.71 9.45
CA THR A 378 -18.66 -7.88 9.19
C THR A 378 -18.44 -7.70 7.69
N PHE A 379 -17.94 -6.53 7.31
CA PHE A 379 -17.66 -6.13 5.93
C PHE A 379 -16.29 -5.46 5.84
N GLN A 380 -15.48 -5.87 4.86
CA GLN A 380 -14.20 -5.25 4.54
C GLN A 380 -14.16 -4.93 3.03
N LEU A 381 -13.60 -3.77 2.66
CA LEU A 381 -13.74 -3.20 1.32
C LEU A 381 -12.35 -3.07 0.65
N PHE A 382 -12.14 -3.83 -0.44
CA PHE A 382 -10.86 -3.88 -1.16
C PHE A 382 -9.68 -4.42 -0.31
N VAL A 383 -9.92 -5.51 0.41
CA VAL A 383 -8.86 -6.30 1.07
C VAL A 383 -7.87 -6.75 0.00
N GLN A 384 -6.59 -6.42 0.17
CA GLN A 384 -5.54 -6.82 -0.75
C GLN A 384 -5.23 -8.32 -0.61
N ARG A 385 -5.31 -9.04 -1.73
CA ARG A 385 -4.69 -10.36 -1.88
C ARG A 385 -3.18 -10.18 -2.16
N PRO A 386 -2.37 -11.26 -2.21
CA PRO A 386 -0.93 -11.15 -2.46
C PRO A 386 -0.56 -10.43 -3.77
N ASP A 387 -1.45 -10.41 -4.77
CA ASP A 387 -1.41 -9.46 -5.88
C ASP A 387 -2.39 -8.30 -5.59
N PRO A 388 -1.92 -7.04 -5.43
CA PRO A 388 -2.81 -5.91 -5.23
C PRO A 388 -3.63 -5.46 -6.46
N ALA A 389 -3.48 -6.08 -7.63
CA ALA A 389 -4.48 -5.98 -8.71
C ALA A 389 -5.75 -6.79 -8.40
N HIS A 390 -5.68 -7.77 -7.49
CA HIS A 390 -6.81 -8.56 -7.02
C HIS A 390 -7.25 -8.04 -5.64
N LEU A 391 -8.32 -7.25 -5.63
CA LEU A 391 -8.94 -6.71 -4.42
C LEU A 391 -10.22 -7.49 -4.14
N GLN A 392 -10.53 -7.76 -2.88
CA GLN A 392 -11.78 -8.42 -2.49
C GLN A 392 -12.66 -7.53 -1.61
N MET A 393 -13.97 -7.56 -1.84
CA MET A 393 -14.96 -7.06 -0.89
C MET A 393 -15.49 -8.25 -0.09
N CYS A 394 -15.08 -8.36 1.17
CA CYS A 394 -15.35 -9.53 2.00
C CYS A 394 -16.57 -9.30 2.90
N TYR A 395 -17.46 -10.30 2.96
CA TYR A 395 -18.67 -10.31 3.77
C TYR A 395 -18.65 -11.54 4.70
N ARG A 396 -18.98 -11.34 5.97
CA ARG A 396 -19.28 -12.41 6.93
C ARG A 396 -20.62 -12.13 7.57
N LEU A 397 -21.53 -13.10 7.59
CA LEU A 397 -22.80 -13.01 8.33
C LEU A 397 -22.99 -14.27 9.16
N PHE A 398 -23.16 -14.11 10.47
CA PHE A 398 -23.55 -15.17 11.39
C PHE A 398 -25.06 -15.12 11.60
N PHE A 399 -25.71 -16.27 11.50
CA PHE A 399 -27.16 -16.41 11.62
C PHE A 399 -27.51 -17.84 12.03
N SER A 400 -28.72 -18.03 12.57
CA SER A 400 -29.27 -19.35 12.83
C SER A 400 -30.40 -19.67 11.84
N ASP A 401 -30.49 -20.93 11.41
CA ASP A 401 -31.67 -21.43 10.67
C ASP A 401 -32.90 -21.57 11.59
N ARG A 402 -34.07 -21.86 11.03
CA ARG A 402 -35.30 -22.05 11.81
C ARG A 402 -35.27 -23.25 12.77
N ALA A 403 -34.36 -24.21 12.58
CA ALA A 403 -34.16 -25.33 13.50
C ALA A 403 -33.19 -24.98 14.65
N GLY A 404 -32.55 -23.80 14.61
CA GLY A 404 -31.56 -23.36 15.59
C GLY A 404 -30.14 -23.79 15.27
N HIS A 405 -29.86 -24.31 14.07
CA HIS A 405 -28.49 -24.57 13.65
C HIS A 405 -27.78 -23.25 13.34
N ARG A 406 -26.65 -23.04 14.00
CA ARG A 406 -25.75 -21.91 13.75
C ARG A 406 -25.06 -22.06 12.40
N LEU A 407 -25.07 -21.02 11.59
CA LEU A 407 -24.53 -20.98 10.24
C LEU A 407 -23.74 -19.68 9.99
N THR A 408 -22.83 -19.74 9.01
CA THR A 408 -22.08 -18.59 8.53
C THR A 408 -22.24 -18.43 7.03
N LEU A 409 -22.68 -17.25 6.58
CA LEU A 409 -22.54 -16.86 5.18
C LEU A 409 -21.17 -16.19 4.99
N SER A 410 -20.30 -16.85 4.25
CA SER A 410 -19.04 -16.32 3.73
C SER A 410 -19.30 -15.79 2.31
N GLY A 411 -19.06 -14.50 2.09
CA GLY A 411 -19.23 -13.85 0.79
C GLY A 411 -17.97 -13.11 0.37
N HIS A 412 -17.63 -13.14 -0.92
CA HIS A 412 -16.63 -12.25 -1.50
C HIS A 412 -17.07 -11.75 -2.87
N LYS A 413 -16.74 -10.49 -3.17
CA LYS A 413 -16.76 -9.95 -4.54
C LYS A 413 -15.31 -9.77 -4.98
N ASP A 414 -14.96 -10.29 -6.14
CA ASP A 414 -13.63 -10.13 -6.72
C ASP A 414 -13.57 -8.88 -7.59
N VAL A 415 -12.49 -8.11 -7.47
CA VAL A 415 -12.22 -6.90 -8.23
C VAL A 415 -10.82 -7.07 -8.83
N ASP A 416 -10.75 -7.26 -10.14
CA ASP A 416 -9.61 -7.88 -10.84
C ASP A 416 -9.39 -7.24 -12.22
N GLU A 417 -8.16 -6.82 -12.51
CA GLU A 417 -7.73 -6.19 -13.78
C GLU A 417 -7.92 -7.15 -14.98
N ASP A 418 -7.70 -8.45 -14.78
CA ASP A 418 -7.84 -9.48 -15.82
C ASP A 418 -9.32 -9.86 -16.09
N SER A 419 -10.28 -9.26 -15.37
CA SER A 419 -11.71 -9.48 -15.58
C SER A 419 -12.21 -8.85 -16.88
N ARG A 420 -12.30 -9.69 -17.92
CA ARG A 420 -13.03 -9.40 -19.18
C ARG A 420 -14.54 -9.15 -18.98
N ARG A 421 -15.05 -9.13 -17.75
CA ARG A 421 -16.48 -8.94 -17.39
C ARG A 421 -16.79 -7.48 -17.07
N GLY A 422 -15.78 -6.70 -16.69
CA GLY A 422 -15.83 -5.26 -16.45
C GLY A 422 -16.44 -4.87 -15.09
N VAL A 423 -15.97 -3.73 -14.58
CA VAL A 423 -16.25 -3.12 -13.25
C VAL A 423 -17.64 -3.41 -12.67
N TRP A 424 -18.68 -3.30 -13.49
CA TRP A 424 -20.07 -3.48 -13.07
C TRP A 424 -20.38 -4.93 -12.65
N LYS A 425 -19.91 -5.94 -13.39
CA LYS A 425 -20.15 -7.35 -13.03
C LYS A 425 -19.35 -7.74 -11.78
N ASP A 426 -18.11 -7.29 -11.71
CA ASP A 426 -17.17 -7.62 -10.64
C ASP A 426 -17.61 -7.01 -9.29
N THR A 427 -18.14 -5.79 -9.29
CA THR A 427 -18.67 -5.12 -8.07
C THR A 427 -20.11 -5.51 -7.71
N SER A 428 -20.85 -6.21 -8.59
CA SER A 428 -22.24 -6.60 -8.35
C SER A 428 -22.46 -8.06 -7.96
N VAL A 429 -21.54 -8.99 -8.28
CA VAL A 429 -21.66 -10.43 -7.94
C VAL A 429 -20.94 -10.76 -6.64
N LEU A 430 -21.65 -11.38 -5.70
CA LEU A 430 -21.13 -11.91 -4.44
C LEU A 430 -21.06 -13.45 -4.49
N HIS A 431 -19.85 -13.98 -4.65
CA HIS A 431 -19.57 -15.42 -4.53
C HIS A 431 -19.76 -15.86 -3.08
N THR A 432 -20.70 -16.79 -2.87
CA THR A 432 -21.30 -17.07 -1.55
C THR A 432 -21.15 -18.53 -1.17
N ARG A 433 -20.74 -18.78 0.09
CA ARG A 433 -20.72 -20.08 0.76
C ARG A 433 -21.53 -19.99 2.06
N ILE A 434 -22.25 -21.04 2.40
CA ILE A 434 -22.89 -21.22 3.71
C ILE A 434 -22.15 -22.35 4.43
N LEU A 435 -21.62 -22.05 5.60
CA LEU A 435 -20.78 -22.93 6.42
C LEU A 435 -21.54 -23.34 7.69
N ARG A 436 -21.27 -24.54 8.21
CA ARG A 436 -21.80 -25.00 9.50
C ARG A 436 -21.07 -24.30 10.65
N GLY A 437 -21.83 -23.77 11.61
CA GLY A 437 -21.32 -23.05 12.78
C GLY A 437 -21.12 -21.56 12.53
N HIS A 438 -20.71 -20.85 13.59
CA HIS A 438 -20.20 -19.48 13.49
C HIS A 438 -18.69 -19.55 13.28
N VAL A 439 -18.23 -19.21 12.08
CA VAL A 439 -16.88 -19.48 11.58
C VAL A 439 -16.22 -18.16 11.21
N ASP A 440 -15.21 -17.77 11.98
CA ASP A 440 -14.38 -16.60 11.68
C ASP A 440 -13.46 -16.85 10.46
N ALA A 441 -12.88 -15.79 9.90
CA ALA A 441 -12.23 -15.84 8.59
C ALA A 441 -10.96 -16.71 8.52
N ASP A 442 -10.26 -16.85 9.65
CA ASP A 442 -9.09 -17.73 9.83
C ASP A 442 -9.47 -19.22 9.86
N ALA A 443 -10.66 -19.54 10.39
CA ALA A 443 -11.16 -20.92 10.52
C ALA A 443 -11.90 -21.45 9.27
N GLU A 444 -12.20 -20.62 8.28
CA GLU A 444 -13.01 -20.99 7.10
C GLU A 444 -12.45 -22.18 6.31
N SER A 445 -11.12 -22.34 6.25
CA SER A 445 -10.46 -23.41 5.50
C SER A 445 -10.74 -24.83 6.01
N GLY A 446 -11.14 -24.97 7.28
CA GLY A 446 -11.49 -26.24 7.91
C GLY A 446 -12.99 -26.45 8.14
N ALA A 447 -13.84 -25.53 7.69
CA ALA A 447 -15.28 -25.56 7.98
C ALA A 447 -16.08 -26.44 7.02
N GLU A 448 -17.10 -27.14 7.55
CA GLU A 448 -18.05 -27.89 6.73
C GLU A 448 -18.93 -26.93 5.91
N GLN A 449 -18.86 -27.04 4.58
CA GLN A 449 -19.71 -26.25 3.68
C GLN A 449 -21.05 -26.94 3.45
N VAL A 450 -22.13 -26.22 3.76
CA VAL A 450 -23.53 -26.67 3.67
C VAL A 450 -24.13 -26.35 2.29
N ALA A 451 -23.80 -25.18 1.73
CA ALA A 451 -24.25 -24.76 0.40
C ALA A 451 -23.26 -23.74 -0.22
N ALA A 452 -23.33 -23.57 -1.54
CA ALA A 452 -22.66 -22.47 -2.24
C ALA A 452 -23.42 -21.99 -3.48
N GLY A 453 -23.09 -20.80 -3.94
CA GLY A 453 -23.63 -20.19 -5.15
C GLY A 453 -23.23 -18.72 -5.25
N ALA A 454 -24.10 -17.88 -5.82
CA ALA A 454 -23.87 -16.45 -5.90
C ALA A 454 -25.16 -15.64 -5.80
N VAL A 455 -25.02 -14.40 -5.32
CA VAL A 455 -26.08 -13.39 -5.32
C VAL A 455 -25.59 -12.10 -5.97
N HIS A 456 -26.47 -11.38 -6.66
CA HIS A 456 -26.13 -10.23 -7.46
C HIS A 456 -26.94 -8.97 -7.04
N ILE A 457 -26.30 -7.79 -7.08
CA ILE A 457 -26.98 -6.50 -6.99
C ILE A 457 -27.61 -6.17 -8.35
N ARG A 458 -28.93 -5.99 -8.40
CA ARG A 458 -29.63 -5.60 -9.63
C ARG A 458 -29.47 -4.09 -9.88
N PRO A 459 -29.47 -3.60 -11.13
CA PRO A 459 -29.30 -2.17 -11.42
C PRO A 459 -30.28 -1.24 -10.68
N ALA A 460 -31.55 -1.66 -10.54
CA ALA A 460 -32.54 -0.92 -9.76
C ALA A 460 -32.26 -0.92 -8.25
N ASP A 461 -31.74 -2.03 -7.71
CA ASP A 461 -31.34 -2.13 -6.30
C ASP A 461 -30.06 -1.30 -6.02
N PHE A 462 -29.13 -1.21 -6.97
CA PHE A 462 -27.96 -0.32 -6.90
C PHE A 462 -28.35 1.17 -6.93
N LEU A 463 -29.22 1.58 -7.87
CA LEU A 463 -29.74 2.96 -7.90
C LEU A 463 -30.46 3.30 -6.59
N LYS A 464 -31.21 2.35 -6.02
CA LYS A 464 -31.81 2.49 -4.70
C LYS A 464 -30.73 2.62 -3.61
N GLN A 465 -29.70 1.78 -3.60
CA GLN A 465 -28.58 1.82 -2.66
C GLN A 465 -27.91 3.21 -2.60
N LEU A 466 -27.67 3.86 -3.75
CA LEU A 466 -27.14 5.23 -3.78
C LEU A 466 -28.02 6.22 -2.99
N THR A 467 -29.35 6.05 -2.95
CA THR A 467 -30.25 6.89 -2.14
C THR A 467 -30.22 6.59 -0.64
N THR A 468 -29.58 5.49 -0.20
CA THR A 468 -29.53 5.05 1.21
C THR A 468 -28.34 5.60 1.99
N PHE A 469 -27.35 6.20 1.33
CA PHE A 469 -26.17 6.77 1.99
C PHE A 469 -26.58 7.84 3.02
N ARG A 470 -26.22 7.63 4.29
CA ARG A 470 -26.42 8.58 5.39
C ARG A 470 -25.10 8.76 6.13
N VAL A 471 -24.66 10.00 6.25
CA VAL A 471 -23.46 10.37 7.01
C VAL A 471 -23.86 11.12 8.28
N GLU A 472 -23.34 10.68 9.41
CA GLU A 472 -23.39 11.39 10.68
C GLU A 472 -22.03 12.00 10.96
N ALA A 473 -21.96 13.32 11.08
CA ALA A 473 -20.75 14.06 11.42
C ALA A 473 -21.14 15.30 12.21
N ALA A 474 -20.19 15.83 12.99
CA ALA A 474 -20.38 16.99 13.87
C ALA A 474 -20.92 18.24 13.16
N THR A 475 -20.55 18.45 11.89
CA THR A 475 -20.97 19.63 11.11
C THR A 475 -21.58 19.22 9.76
N LEU A 476 -22.48 20.06 9.22
CA LEU A 476 -23.07 19.86 7.89
C LEU A 476 -22.02 19.82 6.76
N PRO A 477 -21.02 20.73 6.69
CA PRO A 477 -19.90 20.60 5.76
C PRO A 477 -19.14 19.29 5.92
N GLY A 478 -18.87 18.86 7.16
CA GLY A 478 -18.21 17.59 7.45
C GLY A 478 -18.91 16.38 6.84
N ARG A 479 -20.26 16.36 6.80
CA ARG A 479 -21.02 15.27 6.16
C ARG A 479 -20.74 15.17 4.65
N ILE A 480 -20.69 16.31 3.97
CA ILE A 480 -20.42 16.37 2.52
C ILE A 480 -18.98 15.94 2.25
N THR A 481 -18.01 16.46 3.02
CA THR A 481 -16.60 16.09 2.90
C THR A 481 -16.37 14.60 3.14
N THR A 482 -16.99 14.00 4.16
CA THR A 482 -16.89 12.57 4.45
C THR A 482 -17.48 11.70 3.33
N LEU A 483 -18.65 12.06 2.78
CA LEU A 483 -19.24 11.34 1.65
C LEU A 483 -18.36 11.43 0.40
N GLY A 484 -17.80 12.61 0.13
CA GLY A 484 -16.85 12.85 -0.97
C GLY A 484 -15.59 12.00 -0.84
N ARG A 485 -14.99 11.93 0.36
CA ARG A 485 -13.80 11.10 0.64
C ARG A 485 -14.07 9.61 0.46
N PHE A 486 -15.22 9.10 0.92
CA PHE A 486 -15.61 7.71 0.65
C PHE A 486 -15.80 7.44 -0.85
N GLY A 487 -16.44 8.36 -1.58
CA GLY A 487 -16.57 8.27 -3.03
C GLY A 487 -15.23 8.26 -3.76
N GLN A 488 -14.29 9.13 -3.37
CA GLN A 488 -12.92 9.14 -3.89
C GLN A 488 -12.17 7.85 -3.57
N PHE A 489 -12.23 7.35 -2.34
CA PHE A 489 -11.62 6.07 -1.97
C PHE A 489 -12.14 4.91 -2.84
N PHE A 490 -13.46 4.80 -2.98
CA PHE A 490 -14.08 3.74 -3.77
C PHE A 490 -13.73 3.84 -5.26
N ALA A 491 -13.87 5.03 -5.86
CA ALA A 491 -13.54 5.25 -7.26
C ALA A 491 -12.04 5.11 -7.55
N GLY A 492 -11.18 5.60 -6.65
CA GLY A 492 -9.72 5.50 -6.74
C GLY A 492 -9.24 4.04 -6.71
N LYS A 493 -9.79 3.21 -5.81
CA LYS A 493 -9.47 1.77 -5.75
C LYS A 493 -9.95 1.01 -6.98
N LEU A 494 -11.10 1.36 -7.56
CA LEU A 494 -11.54 0.76 -8.83
C LEU A 494 -10.66 1.22 -10.01
N TRP A 495 -10.24 2.48 -10.05
CA TRP A 495 -9.31 2.96 -11.09
C TRP A 495 -7.93 2.28 -10.99
N ASP A 496 -7.42 2.10 -9.76
CA ASP A 496 -6.19 1.37 -9.48
C ASP A 496 -6.21 -0.10 -9.95
N VAL A 497 -7.36 -0.63 -10.38
CA VAL A 497 -7.52 -1.96 -10.97
C VAL A 497 -7.89 -1.90 -12.46
N TYR A 498 -8.86 -1.08 -12.87
CA TYR A 498 -9.45 -1.13 -14.22
C TYR A 498 -8.99 -0.06 -15.21
N ALA A 499 -8.22 0.94 -14.77
CA ALA A 499 -7.86 2.09 -15.62
C ALA A 499 -6.34 2.36 -15.64
N GLN A 500 -5.54 1.35 -15.26
CA GLN A 500 -4.08 1.44 -15.21
C GLN A 500 -3.46 1.65 -16.62
N ASP A 501 -4.12 1.19 -17.69
CA ASP A 501 -3.72 1.41 -19.09
C ASP A 501 -3.86 2.87 -19.57
N VAL A 502 -4.66 3.70 -18.88
CA VAL A 502 -4.85 5.13 -19.21
C VAL A 502 -3.89 6.00 -18.39
N LEU A 503 -3.81 5.71 -17.09
CA LEU A 503 -2.86 6.27 -16.14
C LEU A 503 -2.52 5.16 -15.14
N PRO A 504 -1.24 4.81 -14.92
CA PRO A 504 -0.86 3.59 -14.21
C PRO A 504 -1.37 3.49 -12.76
N TRP A 505 -1.86 4.58 -12.16
CA TRP A 505 -2.57 4.62 -10.88
C TRP A 505 -3.59 5.76 -10.91
N SER A 506 -4.60 5.74 -10.03
CA SER A 506 -5.64 6.78 -10.07
C SER A 506 -5.14 8.18 -9.70
N PRO A 507 -5.63 9.23 -10.39
CA PRO A 507 -5.51 10.60 -9.92
C PRO A 507 -6.55 10.97 -8.83
N LEU A 508 -7.28 10.00 -8.25
CA LEU A 508 -8.34 10.21 -7.24
C LEU A 508 -8.01 9.60 -5.86
#